data_AF-A0A1S8C8R9-F1
#
_entry.id   AF-A0A1S8C8R9-F1
#
_cell.length_a   1.000
_cell.length_b   1.000
_cell.length_c   1.000
_cell.angle_alpha   90.00
_cell.angle_beta   90.00
_cell.angle_gamma   90.00
#
_symmetry.space_group_name_H-M   'P 1'
#
loop_
_entity.id
_entity.type
_entity.pdbx_description
1 polymer ?
#
loop_
_entity_poly.entity_id
_entity_poly.type
_entity_poly.pdbx_seq_one_letter_code
_entity_poly.pdbx_strand_id
1 'polypeptide(L)'
;MGRAELVVRGPDGAGTVVAGGRSGSQPESVVQPVWAADGALWFLADRTDVWSLYRWTPGGEPELVVDVGSDIAGPQWVFGQSRFALLPDGRVVLAYGRDGADRLAVREPDGTLNELDLPYGSFGQLRAAGDGVVCVAGGPTSEPVVLRVATGGRTEVLRPARELGLDPAWFSRPEHVTFPTEERGSGVAEAHALVYPPANPRVDGPAGELPPLLVLVHGGPTAAASPVLSLAVQYWTSPGAFTVADVDYRGVDRATAAGTGEALQGTLGASPTWTTSSPAPGGWPAT
;
A
#
# COMPACT_ATOMS: atom_id res chain seq x y z
N MET A 1 -5.05 -20.65 -17.13
CA MET A 1 -3.66 -20.16 -16.96
C MET A 1 -3.01 -20.98 -15.87
N GLY A 2 -1.76 -21.45 -16.07
CA GLY A 2 -1.00 -22.08 -14.99
C GLY A 2 -0.72 -21.05 -13.89
N ARG A 3 -0.96 -21.42 -12.63
CA ARG A 3 -0.68 -20.55 -11.47
C ARG A 3 0.77 -20.75 -11.05
N ALA A 4 1.42 -19.68 -10.61
CA ALA A 4 2.83 -19.73 -10.20
C ALA A 4 2.97 -20.51 -8.87
N GLU A 5 4.05 -21.28 -8.76
CA GLU A 5 4.42 -22.04 -7.57
C GLU A 5 5.81 -21.59 -7.11
N LEU A 6 5.99 -21.43 -5.79
CA LEU A 6 7.29 -21.29 -5.16
C LEU A 6 7.86 -22.69 -4.90
N VAL A 7 8.80 -23.10 -5.74
CA VAL A 7 9.43 -24.43 -5.68
C VAL A 7 10.88 -24.31 -5.24
N VAL A 8 11.24 -25.01 -4.17
CA VAL A 8 12.63 -25.19 -3.73
C VAL A 8 13.15 -26.48 -4.34
N ARG A 9 14.33 -26.46 -4.96
CA ARG A 9 14.97 -27.67 -5.51
C ARG A 9 16.19 -28.07 -4.70
N GLY A 10 16.23 -29.34 -4.31
CA GLY A 10 17.38 -29.96 -3.65
C GLY A 10 18.55 -30.20 -4.60
N PRO A 11 19.74 -30.56 -4.06
CA PRO A 11 20.92 -30.90 -4.86
C PRO A 11 20.72 -32.11 -5.79
N ASP A 12 19.80 -33.00 -5.44
CA ASP A 12 19.37 -34.16 -6.23
C ASP A 12 18.40 -33.79 -7.37
N GLY A 13 18.01 -32.52 -7.48
CA GLY A 13 17.05 -32.02 -8.44
C GLY A 13 15.59 -32.24 -8.05
N ALA A 14 15.31 -32.87 -6.90
CA ALA A 14 13.95 -33.04 -6.40
C ALA A 14 13.36 -31.68 -6.00
N GLY A 15 12.12 -31.42 -6.41
CA GLY A 15 11.41 -30.17 -6.11
C GLY A 15 10.42 -30.34 -4.98
N THR A 16 10.43 -29.40 -4.04
CA THR A 16 9.42 -29.23 -3.00
C THR A 16 8.62 -27.96 -3.30
N VAL A 17 7.32 -28.09 -3.51
CA VAL A 17 6.40 -26.95 -3.58
C VAL A 17 6.22 -26.43 -2.17
N VAL A 18 6.68 -25.21 -1.91
CA VAL A 18 6.58 -24.56 -0.59
C VAL A 18 5.26 -23.80 -0.48
N ALA A 19 4.87 -23.14 -1.56
CA ALA A 19 3.74 -22.22 -1.59
C ALA A 19 3.28 -21.97 -3.03
N GLY A 20 2.08 -21.43 -3.20
CA GLY A 20 1.50 -21.10 -4.50
C GLY A 20 0.72 -22.27 -5.11
N GLY A 21 0.27 -22.09 -6.35
CA GLY A 21 -0.51 -23.11 -7.05
C GLY A 21 -1.91 -23.32 -6.46
N ARG A 22 -2.25 -24.58 -6.16
CA ARG A 22 -3.46 -24.99 -5.41
C ARG A 22 -3.03 -25.52 -4.04
N SER A 23 -2.68 -24.63 -3.13
CA SER A 23 -2.56 -24.98 -1.71
C SER A 23 -3.96 -25.00 -1.10
N GLY A 24 -4.55 -26.19 -0.89
CA GLY A 24 -5.91 -26.32 -0.36
C GLY A 24 -7.03 -25.94 -1.34
N SER A 25 -8.04 -25.20 -0.87
CA SER A 25 -9.26 -24.86 -1.61
C SER A 25 -9.19 -23.58 -2.46
N GLN A 26 -8.14 -22.76 -2.33
CA GLN A 26 -8.01 -21.45 -2.99
C GLN A 26 -6.66 -21.27 -3.73
N PRO A 27 -6.60 -20.39 -4.76
CA PRO A 27 -5.33 -19.88 -5.28
C PRO A 27 -4.47 -19.27 -4.18
N GLU A 28 -3.14 -19.36 -4.32
CA GLU A 28 -2.19 -18.62 -3.49
C GLU A 28 -1.22 -17.85 -4.40
N SER A 29 -1.04 -16.56 -4.12
CA SER A 29 -0.07 -15.66 -4.74
C SER A 29 1.13 -15.48 -3.81
N VAL A 30 2.30 -15.84 -4.30
CA VAL A 30 3.54 -15.81 -3.51
C VAL A 30 4.50 -14.77 -4.05
N VAL A 31 5.05 -13.95 -3.17
CA VAL A 31 5.95 -12.85 -3.52
C VAL A 31 7.13 -12.75 -2.56
N GLN A 32 8.22 -12.16 -3.05
CA GLN A 32 9.44 -11.85 -2.28
C GLN A 32 10.03 -13.02 -1.46
N PRO A 33 10.42 -14.15 -2.09
CA PRO A 33 11.15 -15.20 -1.40
C PRO A 33 12.58 -14.73 -1.04
N VAL A 34 12.99 -14.94 0.22
CA VAL A 34 14.31 -14.57 0.77
C VAL A 34 14.83 -15.69 1.66
N TRP A 35 16.04 -16.16 1.39
CA TRP A 35 16.73 -17.11 2.26
C TRP A 35 17.36 -16.39 3.46
N ALA A 36 17.10 -16.92 4.65
CA ALA A 36 17.77 -16.56 5.88
C ALA A 36 19.08 -17.33 6.04
N ALA A 37 19.97 -16.85 6.92
CA ALA A 37 21.27 -17.46 7.18
C ALA A 37 21.17 -18.85 7.85
N ASP A 38 20.05 -19.14 8.52
CA ASP A 38 19.74 -20.44 9.12
C ASP A 38 19.22 -21.47 8.11
N GLY A 39 19.12 -21.10 6.82
CA GLY A 39 18.57 -21.96 5.77
C GLY A 39 17.04 -22.00 5.76
N ALA A 40 16.35 -21.14 6.51
CA ALA A 40 14.92 -20.95 6.36
C ALA A 40 14.60 -20.07 5.14
N LEU A 41 13.48 -20.35 4.48
CA LEU A 41 12.93 -19.51 3.41
C LEU A 41 11.81 -18.65 3.97
N TRP A 42 11.94 -17.33 3.84
CA TRP A 42 10.91 -16.36 4.19
C TRP A 42 10.25 -15.83 2.94
N PHE A 43 8.93 -15.64 2.96
CA PHE A 43 8.17 -15.16 1.81
C PHE A 43 6.85 -14.55 2.24
N LEU A 44 6.24 -13.78 1.35
CA LEU A 44 4.90 -13.21 1.55
C LEU A 44 3.89 -14.02 0.73
N ALA A 45 2.75 -14.35 1.32
CA ALA A 45 1.66 -15.06 0.65
C ALA A 45 0.29 -14.60 1.13
N ASP A 46 -0.70 -14.67 0.25
CA ASP A 46 -2.09 -14.22 0.48
C ASP A 46 -3.02 -15.31 1.03
N ARG A 47 -2.48 -16.35 1.70
CA ARG A 47 -3.27 -17.49 2.23
C ARG A 47 -4.34 -17.08 3.26
N THR A 48 -4.18 -15.90 3.86
CA THR A 48 -5.05 -15.31 4.88
C THR A 48 -5.89 -14.16 4.30
N ASP A 49 -6.11 -14.16 2.98
CA ASP A 49 -6.80 -13.10 2.20
C ASP A 49 -6.07 -11.75 2.13
N VAL A 50 -4.95 -11.63 2.84
CA VAL A 50 -3.98 -10.54 2.80
C VAL A 50 -2.57 -11.13 2.72
N TRP A 51 -1.64 -10.40 2.10
CA TRP A 51 -0.23 -10.79 2.05
C TRP A 51 0.42 -10.72 3.43
N SER A 52 0.51 -11.88 4.06
CA SER A 52 1.15 -12.12 5.36
C SER A 52 2.55 -12.74 5.20
N LEU A 53 3.40 -12.65 6.23
CA LEU A 53 4.77 -13.15 6.22
C LEU A 53 4.84 -14.59 6.75
N TYR A 54 5.45 -15.46 5.95
CA TYR A 54 5.63 -16.87 6.26
C TYR A 54 7.12 -17.24 6.33
N ARG A 55 7.42 -18.29 7.10
CA ARG A 55 8.73 -18.92 7.19
C ARG A 55 8.58 -20.41 6.94
N TRP A 56 9.45 -20.97 6.11
CA TRP A 56 9.50 -22.39 5.82
C TRP A 56 10.90 -22.94 6.07
N THR A 57 10.98 -24.15 6.59
CA THR A 57 12.24 -24.90 6.72
C THR A 57 12.13 -26.23 5.98
N PRO A 58 13.22 -26.76 5.41
CA PRO A 58 13.20 -28.03 4.70
C PRO A 58 12.59 -29.17 5.53
N GLY A 59 11.56 -29.82 4.97
CA GLY A 59 10.84 -30.93 5.62
C GLY A 59 9.69 -30.51 6.53
N GLY A 60 9.49 -29.21 6.75
CA GLY A 60 8.33 -28.65 7.47
C GLY A 60 7.26 -28.09 6.54
N GLU A 61 6.15 -27.67 7.14
CA GLU A 61 5.13 -26.85 6.49
C GLU A 61 5.46 -25.36 6.69
N PRO A 62 4.99 -24.45 5.81
CA PRO A 62 5.18 -23.02 6.02
C PRO A 62 4.39 -22.52 7.23
N GLU A 63 5.08 -21.81 8.11
CA GLU A 63 4.55 -21.23 9.33
C GLU A 63 4.20 -19.75 9.10
N LEU A 64 3.02 -19.33 9.56
CA LEU A 64 2.64 -17.92 9.59
C LEU A 64 3.43 -17.20 10.69
N VAL A 65 4.15 -16.13 10.33
CA VAL A 65 5.07 -15.41 11.22
C VAL A 65 4.58 -14.02 11.59
N VAL A 66 4.00 -13.29 10.62
CA VAL A 66 3.39 -11.98 10.85
C VAL A 66 2.14 -11.86 9.98
N ASP A 67 1.03 -11.57 10.65
CA ASP A 67 -0.21 -11.11 10.04
C ASP A 67 -0.63 -9.82 10.75
N VAL A 68 -0.79 -8.73 10.00
CA VAL A 68 -1.17 -7.42 10.52
C VAL A 68 -2.62 -7.05 10.20
N GLY A 69 -3.38 -7.99 9.61
CA GLY A 69 -4.74 -7.77 9.13
C GLY A 69 -4.81 -6.91 7.86
N SER A 70 -3.68 -6.64 7.21
CA SER A 70 -3.56 -5.86 5.99
C SER A 70 -2.34 -6.31 5.18
N ASP A 71 -2.27 -5.87 3.92
CA ASP A 71 -1.21 -6.28 3.02
C ASP A 71 0.17 -5.75 3.42
N ILE A 72 1.11 -6.68 3.68
CA ILE A 72 2.54 -6.38 3.76
C ILE A 72 3.11 -6.19 2.36
N ALA A 73 2.63 -6.99 1.40
CA ALA A 73 3.07 -6.96 0.01
C ALA A 73 2.14 -6.15 -0.90
N GLY A 74 2.43 -6.21 -2.19
CA GLY A 74 1.52 -5.83 -3.25
C GLY A 74 1.90 -6.61 -4.50
N PRO A 75 1.19 -6.39 -5.61
CA PRO A 75 1.45 -7.09 -6.85
C PRO A 75 2.87 -6.79 -7.37
N GLN A 76 3.64 -7.86 -7.62
CA GLN A 76 5.03 -7.77 -8.10
C GLN A 76 5.11 -7.56 -9.62
N TRP A 77 4.62 -6.41 -10.09
CA TRP A 77 4.74 -6.00 -11.50
C TRP A 77 6.18 -5.83 -11.97
N VAL A 78 7.10 -5.61 -11.03
CA VAL A 78 8.54 -5.44 -11.29
C VAL A 78 9.31 -6.34 -10.33
N PHE A 79 10.36 -6.99 -10.83
CA PHE A 79 11.22 -7.84 -10.01
C PHE A 79 11.98 -7.04 -8.96
N GLY A 80 12.30 -7.70 -7.84
CA GLY A 80 13.16 -7.13 -6.79
C GLY A 80 12.46 -6.13 -5.85
N GLN A 81 11.13 -5.97 -5.95
CA GLN A 81 10.34 -5.29 -4.93
C GLN A 81 10.56 -5.94 -3.56
N SER A 82 10.74 -5.11 -2.53
CA SER A 82 11.00 -5.57 -1.16
C SER A 82 10.21 -4.74 -0.14
N ARG A 83 9.47 -5.46 0.70
CA ARG A 83 8.60 -4.98 1.77
C ARG A 83 9.00 -5.50 3.14
N PHE A 84 9.89 -6.49 3.22
CA PHE A 84 10.56 -6.88 4.45
C PHE A 84 12.06 -7.11 4.25
N ALA A 85 12.82 -7.06 5.34
CA ALA A 85 14.24 -7.40 5.39
C ALA A 85 14.56 -8.17 6.69
N LEU A 86 15.35 -9.22 6.56
CA LEU A 86 15.84 -10.02 7.68
C LEU A 86 17.15 -9.41 8.21
N LEU A 87 17.23 -9.15 9.50
CA LEU A 87 18.44 -8.65 10.15
C LEU A 87 19.30 -9.80 10.71
N PRO A 88 20.63 -9.60 10.84
CA PRO A 88 21.53 -10.66 11.34
C PRO A 88 21.25 -11.13 12.77
N ASP A 89 20.55 -10.34 13.58
CA ASP A 89 20.21 -10.63 14.96
C ASP A 89 18.84 -11.31 15.14
N GLY A 90 18.20 -11.72 14.03
CA GLY A 90 16.91 -12.41 14.03
C GLY A 90 15.70 -11.49 14.02
N ARG A 91 15.90 -10.16 14.07
CA ARG A 91 14.80 -9.20 13.86
C ARG A 91 14.39 -9.13 12.40
N VAL A 92 13.13 -8.76 12.16
CA VAL A 92 12.60 -8.52 10.82
C VAL A 92 12.07 -7.10 10.75
N VAL A 93 12.51 -6.33 9.76
CA VAL A 93 11.92 -5.02 9.47
C VAL A 93 10.95 -5.19 8.31
N LEU A 94 9.72 -4.71 8.46
CA LEU A 94 8.70 -4.80 7.41
C LEU A 94 7.92 -3.50 7.25
N ALA A 95 7.43 -3.27 6.05
CA ALA A 95 6.50 -2.20 5.71
C ALA A 95 5.15 -2.80 5.30
N TYR A 96 4.07 -2.32 5.90
CA TYR A 96 2.70 -2.75 5.58
C TYR A 96 1.76 -1.55 5.50
N GLY A 97 0.69 -1.68 4.73
CA GLY A 97 -0.30 -0.61 4.59
C GLY A 97 -1.28 -0.57 5.75
N ARG A 98 -1.64 0.62 6.21
CA ARG A 98 -2.68 0.89 7.21
C ARG A 98 -3.16 2.35 7.05
N ASP A 99 -4.47 2.56 7.04
CA ASP A 99 -5.09 3.90 6.96
C ASP A 99 -4.60 4.73 5.75
N GLY A 100 -4.43 4.09 4.58
CA GLY A 100 -4.01 4.77 3.35
C GLY A 100 -2.51 5.12 3.28
N ALA A 101 -1.69 4.67 4.22
CA ALA A 101 -0.24 4.87 4.23
C ALA A 101 0.52 3.62 4.69
N ASP A 102 1.82 3.55 4.40
CA ASP A 102 2.68 2.52 4.97
C ASP A 102 3.04 2.85 6.42
N ARG A 103 3.12 1.82 7.26
CA ARG A 103 3.84 1.80 8.54
C ARG A 103 5.12 1.00 8.36
N LEU A 104 6.19 1.42 9.01
CA LEU A 104 7.44 0.65 9.11
C LEU A 104 7.53 0.07 10.53
N ALA A 105 7.71 -1.24 10.64
CA ALA A 105 7.74 -1.92 11.92
C ALA A 105 8.92 -2.88 12.05
N VAL A 106 9.32 -3.14 13.28
CA VAL A 106 10.33 -4.12 13.66
C VAL A 106 9.66 -5.25 14.41
N ARG A 107 9.75 -6.46 13.88
CA ARG A 107 9.41 -7.68 14.57
C ARG A 107 10.63 -8.17 15.35
N GLU A 108 10.47 -8.28 16.65
CA GLU A 108 11.45 -8.87 17.57
C GLU A 108 11.49 -10.40 17.43
N PRO A 109 12.57 -11.08 17.87
CA PRO A 109 12.66 -12.54 17.79
C PRO A 109 11.54 -13.27 18.55
N ASP A 110 11.05 -12.68 19.64
CA ASP A 110 9.92 -13.20 20.44
C ASP A 110 8.55 -13.05 19.77
N GLY A 111 8.49 -12.35 18.62
CA GLY A 111 7.26 -12.11 17.87
C GLY A 111 6.62 -10.75 18.10
N THR A 112 7.10 -9.96 19.06
CA THR A 112 6.60 -8.61 19.31
C THR A 112 6.81 -7.73 18.08
N LEU A 113 5.78 -6.98 17.67
CA LEU A 113 5.85 -6.07 16.52
C LEU A 113 5.78 -4.62 17.02
N ASN A 114 6.83 -3.85 16.76
CA ASN A 114 6.96 -2.45 17.16
C ASN A 114 6.94 -1.54 15.94
N GLU A 115 5.89 -0.72 15.79
CA GLU A 115 5.84 0.33 14.77
C GLU A 115 6.82 1.46 15.10
N LEU A 116 7.50 1.98 14.07
CA LEU A 116 8.39 3.13 14.18
C LEU A 116 7.64 4.41 13.81
N ASP A 117 7.66 5.40 14.70
CA ASP A 117 7.07 6.73 14.45
C ASP A 117 7.97 7.55 13.52
N LEU A 118 7.63 7.57 12.23
CA LEU A 118 8.41 8.19 11.17
C LEU A 118 7.53 9.10 10.31
N PRO A 119 8.04 10.25 9.83
CA PRO A 119 7.27 11.22 9.06
C PRO A 119 7.11 10.83 7.57
N TYR A 120 7.07 9.54 7.26
CA TYR A 120 6.96 9.01 5.90
C TYR A 120 5.73 8.10 5.80
N GLY A 121 5.00 8.22 4.68
CA GLY A 121 3.78 7.45 4.41
C GLY A 121 3.98 6.36 3.37
N SER A 122 5.19 6.17 2.86
CA SER A 122 5.53 5.09 1.94
C SER A 122 6.92 4.57 2.22
N PHE A 123 7.07 3.24 2.21
CA PHE A 123 8.34 2.55 2.38
C PHE A 123 8.47 1.40 1.38
N GLY A 124 9.53 1.40 0.60
CA GLY A 124 9.79 0.34 -0.36
C GLY A 124 11.27 0.01 -0.47
N GLN A 125 11.56 -1.08 -1.17
CA GLN A 125 12.94 -1.50 -1.44
C GLN A 125 13.77 -1.71 -0.16
N LEU A 126 13.15 -2.26 0.90
CA LEU A 126 13.84 -2.53 2.15
C LEU A 126 15.03 -3.48 1.91
N ARG A 127 16.20 -3.13 2.43
CA ARG A 127 17.42 -3.94 2.44
C ARG A 127 18.06 -3.85 3.81
N ALA A 128 18.41 -4.99 4.41
CA ALA A 128 19.10 -5.03 5.69
C ALA A 128 20.46 -4.31 5.60
N ALA A 129 20.78 -3.50 6.62
CA ALA A 129 22.03 -2.76 6.69
C ALA A 129 22.39 -2.43 8.15
N GLY A 130 23.29 -3.24 8.74
CA GLY A 130 23.69 -3.06 10.14
C GLY A 130 22.54 -3.41 11.10
N ASP A 131 22.21 -2.47 11.99
CA ASP A 131 21.16 -2.58 13.02
C ASP A 131 19.76 -2.15 12.50
N GLY A 132 19.53 -2.21 11.19
CA GLY A 132 18.28 -1.76 10.59
C GLY A 132 18.26 -1.94 9.08
N VAL A 133 17.62 -1.00 8.37
CA VAL A 133 17.43 -1.07 6.92
C VAL A 133 17.91 0.17 6.19
N VAL A 134 18.22 0.00 4.91
CA VAL A 134 18.14 1.07 3.91
C VAL A 134 16.88 0.85 3.09
N CYS A 135 16.11 1.90 2.85
CA CYS A 135 14.88 1.86 2.07
C CYS A 135 14.69 3.13 1.25
N VAL A 136 13.75 3.08 0.30
CA VAL A 136 13.20 4.26 -0.35
C VAL A 136 11.95 4.66 0.43
N ALA A 137 11.94 5.88 0.95
CA ALA A 137 10.83 6.40 1.74
C ALA A 137 10.27 7.67 1.09
N GLY A 138 8.96 7.88 1.18
CA GLY A 138 8.29 9.07 0.65
C GLY A 138 7.15 9.50 1.55
N GLY A 139 6.67 10.72 1.38
CA GLY A 139 5.55 11.24 2.16
C GLY A 139 4.66 12.15 1.32
N PRO A 140 3.49 12.52 1.84
CA PRO A 140 2.48 13.25 1.06
C PRO A 140 2.96 14.62 0.58
N THR A 141 3.96 15.19 1.26
CA THR A 141 4.57 16.49 0.95
C THR A 141 6.07 16.39 0.66
N SER A 142 6.62 15.18 0.48
CA SER A 142 8.03 14.94 0.18
C SER A 142 8.19 13.97 -0.97
N GLU A 143 9.04 14.31 -1.94
CA GLU A 143 9.51 13.34 -2.92
C GLU A 143 10.27 12.18 -2.23
N PRO A 144 10.43 11.03 -2.91
CA PRO A 144 11.19 9.91 -2.38
C PRO A 144 12.64 10.27 -2.00
N VAL A 145 13.07 9.75 -0.84
CA VAL A 145 14.44 9.81 -0.32
C VAL A 145 14.99 8.40 -0.17
N VAL A 146 16.32 8.26 -0.16
CA VAL A 146 16.96 7.04 0.34
C VAL A 146 17.29 7.24 1.80
N LEU A 147 16.70 6.40 2.65
CA LEU A 147 16.74 6.51 4.10
C LEU A 147 17.43 5.29 4.68
N ARG A 148 18.36 5.50 5.62
CA ARG A 148 18.77 4.47 6.59
C ARG A 148 17.93 4.63 7.85
N VAL A 149 17.36 3.55 8.32
CA VAL A 149 16.53 3.49 9.53
C VAL A 149 17.07 2.40 10.44
N ALA A 150 17.54 2.79 11.62
CA ALA A 150 17.88 1.84 12.68
C ALA A 150 16.60 1.31 13.33
N THR A 151 16.64 0.10 13.89
CA THR A 151 15.49 -0.51 14.58
C THR A 151 14.96 0.30 15.76
N GLY A 152 15.79 1.17 16.34
CA GLY A 152 15.37 2.10 17.40
C GLY A 152 14.70 3.38 16.89
N GLY A 153 14.39 3.48 15.60
CA GLY A 153 13.72 4.64 14.98
C GLY A 153 14.66 5.77 14.54
N ARG A 154 15.96 5.70 14.86
CA ARG A 154 16.93 6.70 14.38
C ARG A 154 17.06 6.62 12.86
N THR A 155 16.96 7.78 12.20
CA THR A 155 17.02 7.88 10.74
C THR A 155 18.23 8.69 10.27
N GLU A 156 18.71 8.37 9.07
CA GLU A 156 19.74 9.11 8.34
C GLU A 156 19.36 9.16 6.86
N VAL A 157 19.29 10.37 6.29
CA VAL A 157 19.03 10.55 4.86
C VAL A 157 20.33 10.33 4.08
N LEU A 158 20.41 9.23 3.34
CA LEU A 158 21.56 8.91 2.48
C LEU A 158 21.49 9.62 1.13
N ARG A 159 20.26 9.82 0.62
CA ARG A 159 19.98 10.60 -0.58
C ARG A 159 18.74 11.45 -0.35
N PRO A 160 18.87 12.79 -0.31
CA PRO A 160 17.72 13.66 -0.12
C PRO A 160 16.86 13.73 -1.39
N ALA A 161 15.61 14.16 -1.20
CA ALA A 161 14.70 14.59 -2.26
C ALA A 161 15.29 15.79 -3.00
N ARG A 162 14.76 16.11 -4.18
CA ARG A 162 15.13 17.36 -4.84
C ARG A 162 14.63 18.55 -4.02
N GLU A 163 15.40 19.62 -4.03
CA GLU A 163 14.94 20.90 -3.49
C GLU A 163 14.11 21.62 -4.55
N LEU A 164 12.79 21.64 -4.36
CA LEU A 164 11.86 22.28 -5.30
C LEU A 164 11.87 23.82 -5.18
N GLY A 165 12.38 24.37 -4.08
CA GLY A 165 12.29 25.81 -3.79
C GLY A 165 10.84 26.29 -3.58
N LEU A 166 9.91 25.38 -3.28
CA LEU A 166 8.50 25.66 -3.04
C LEU A 166 8.22 25.62 -1.54
N ASP A 167 7.41 26.57 -1.06
CA ASP A 167 6.95 26.59 0.32
C ASP A 167 5.97 25.41 0.55
N PRO A 168 6.17 24.58 1.59
CA PRO A 168 5.29 23.46 1.91
C PRO A 168 3.81 23.81 2.06
N ALA A 169 3.46 25.07 2.32
CA ALA A 169 2.08 25.55 2.37
C ALA A 169 1.34 25.44 1.01
N TRP A 170 2.07 25.26 -0.10
CA TRP A 170 1.50 25.01 -1.43
C TRP A 170 1.22 23.53 -1.72
N PHE A 171 1.56 22.62 -0.79
CA PHE A 171 1.33 21.21 -0.95
C PHE A 171 0.08 20.77 -0.20
N SER A 172 -0.91 20.31 -0.96
CA SER A 172 -2.08 19.62 -0.44
C SER A 172 -1.69 18.30 0.20
N ARG A 173 -2.26 18.03 1.37
CA ARG A 173 -2.10 16.77 2.11
C ARG A 173 -3.33 15.91 1.88
N PRO A 174 -3.17 14.62 1.54
CA PRO A 174 -4.31 13.75 1.34
C PRO A 174 -5.00 13.43 2.67
N GLU A 175 -6.31 13.36 2.60
CA GLU A 175 -7.18 12.75 3.59
C GLU A 175 -7.65 11.40 3.05
N HIS A 176 -7.51 10.34 3.85
CA HIS A 176 -8.04 9.03 3.48
C HIS A 176 -9.55 9.02 3.70
N VAL A 177 -10.30 8.67 2.67
CA VAL A 177 -11.76 8.60 2.70
C VAL A 177 -12.21 7.20 2.27
N THR A 178 -13.04 6.58 3.12
CA THR A 178 -13.78 5.36 2.79
C THR A 178 -15.21 5.73 2.42
N PHE A 179 -15.75 5.16 1.34
CA PHE A 179 -17.11 5.43 0.89
C PHE A 179 -17.80 4.16 0.35
N PRO A 180 -19.13 4.06 0.46
CA PRO A 180 -19.85 2.86 0.08
C PRO A 180 -19.91 2.70 -1.45
N THR A 181 -19.94 1.44 -1.91
CA THR A 181 -20.13 1.07 -3.31
C THR A 181 -21.15 -0.06 -3.45
N GLU A 182 -21.81 -0.17 -4.61
CA GLU A 182 -22.74 -1.28 -4.86
C GLU A 182 -22.05 -2.65 -4.84
N GLU A 183 -22.39 -3.53 -3.90
CA GLU A 183 -21.70 -4.82 -3.66
C GLU A 183 -21.59 -5.72 -4.91
N ARG A 184 -22.55 -5.62 -5.86
CA ARG A 184 -22.60 -6.32 -7.18
C ARG A 184 -22.13 -7.79 -7.17
N GLY A 185 -22.30 -8.50 -6.04
CA GLY A 185 -21.89 -9.89 -5.87
C GLY A 185 -20.38 -10.12 -5.76
N SER A 186 -19.59 -9.06 -5.54
CA SER A 186 -18.12 -9.11 -5.40
C SER A 186 -17.65 -9.27 -3.95
N GLY A 187 -18.55 -9.15 -2.97
CA GLY A 187 -18.19 -9.13 -1.55
C GLY A 187 -17.53 -7.83 -1.07
N VAL A 188 -17.31 -6.85 -1.95
CA VAL A 188 -16.69 -5.56 -1.65
C VAL A 188 -17.75 -4.46 -1.67
N ALA A 189 -18.09 -3.94 -0.49
CA ALA A 189 -19.13 -2.91 -0.31
C ALA A 189 -18.59 -1.49 -0.10
N GLU A 190 -17.27 -1.33 -0.01
CA GLU A 190 -16.60 -0.05 0.24
C GLU A 190 -15.48 0.18 -0.79
N ALA A 191 -15.13 1.44 -1.01
CA ALA A 191 -13.95 1.84 -1.78
C ALA A 191 -13.23 2.96 -1.05
N HIS A 192 -11.98 3.17 -1.44
CA HIS A 192 -11.06 4.07 -0.77
C HIS A 192 -10.58 5.15 -1.74
N ALA A 193 -10.27 6.33 -1.20
CA ALA A 193 -9.64 7.40 -1.95
C ALA A 193 -8.70 8.20 -1.08
N LEU A 194 -7.66 8.74 -1.70
CA LEU A 194 -6.88 9.84 -1.15
C LEU A 194 -7.43 11.15 -1.72
N VAL A 195 -8.04 11.96 -0.85
CA VAL A 195 -8.65 13.24 -1.21
C VAL A 195 -7.71 14.37 -0.84
N TYR A 196 -7.30 15.13 -1.85
CA TYR A 196 -6.39 16.26 -1.75
C TYR A 196 -7.19 17.57 -1.86
N PRO A 197 -7.41 18.30 -0.76
CA PRO A 197 -8.10 19.59 -0.80
C PRO A 197 -7.28 20.66 -1.54
N PRO A 198 -7.89 21.77 -1.99
CA PRO A 198 -7.15 22.90 -2.54
C PRO A 198 -6.14 23.44 -1.51
N ALA A 199 -4.94 23.80 -1.96
CA ALA A 199 -3.85 24.22 -1.09
C ALA A 199 -3.14 25.45 -1.66
N ASN A 200 -3.76 26.61 -1.49
CA ASN A 200 -3.19 27.90 -1.89
C ASN A 200 -3.14 28.84 -0.66
N PRO A 201 -1.95 29.20 -0.15
CA PRO A 201 -1.85 30.07 1.02
C PRO A 201 -2.22 31.53 0.75
N ARG A 202 -2.55 31.89 -0.49
CA ARG A 202 -2.81 33.29 -0.92
C ARG A 202 -4.24 33.54 -1.38
N VAL A 203 -5.03 32.49 -1.59
CA VAL A 203 -6.37 32.62 -2.20
C VAL A 203 -7.31 31.63 -1.51
N ASP A 204 -8.46 32.15 -1.10
CA ASP A 204 -9.61 31.35 -0.67
C ASP A 204 -10.62 31.22 -1.81
N GLY A 205 -11.37 30.12 -1.80
CA GLY A 205 -12.49 29.92 -2.71
C GLY A 205 -13.62 30.94 -2.47
N PRO A 206 -14.53 31.14 -3.45
CA PRO A 206 -15.70 31.98 -3.26
C PRO A 206 -16.54 31.53 -2.06
N ALA A 207 -17.02 32.49 -1.26
CA ALA A 207 -17.79 32.17 -0.07
C ALA A 207 -19.07 31.40 -0.40
N GLY A 208 -19.28 30.27 0.27
CA GLY A 208 -20.46 29.42 0.08
C GLY A 208 -20.40 28.48 -1.12
N GLU A 209 -19.28 28.47 -1.86
CA GLU A 209 -19.06 27.54 -2.97
C GLU A 209 -18.08 26.44 -2.57
N LEU A 210 -18.29 25.23 -3.12
CA LEU A 210 -17.35 24.13 -2.98
C LEU A 210 -16.40 24.09 -4.18
N PRO A 211 -15.13 23.71 -3.97
CA PRO A 211 -14.20 23.54 -5.08
C PRO A 211 -14.67 22.41 -6.02
N PRO A 212 -14.56 22.59 -7.35
CA PRO A 212 -14.69 21.49 -8.29
C PRO A 212 -13.84 20.26 -7.91
N LEU A 213 -14.38 19.07 -8.11
CA LEU A 213 -13.70 17.79 -7.83
C LEU A 213 -13.16 17.17 -9.13
N LEU A 214 -11.85 16.92 -9.17
CA LEU A 214 -11.19 16.11 -10.19
C LEU A 214 -10.99 14.69 -9.67
N VAL A 215 -11.63 13.70 -10.30
CA VAL A 215 -11.47 12.29 -9.96
C VAL A 215 -10.41 11.66 -10.86
N LEU A 216 -9.34 11.14 -10.27
CA LEU A 216 -8.30 10.39 -10.95
C LEU A 216 -8.58 8.90 -10.83
N VAL A 217 -8.37 8.19 -11.93
CA VAL A 217 -8.46 6.73 -12.01
C VAL A 217 -7.10 6.24 -12.47
N HIS A 218 -6.34 5.59 -11.59
CA HIS A 218 -5.00 5.12 -11.89
C HIS A 218 -4.99 3.96 -12.91
N GLY A 219 -3.88 3.82 -13.64
CA GLY A 219 -3.66 2.70 -14.56
C GLY A 219 -3.34 1.41 -13.81
N GLY A 220 -3.71 0.26 -14.40
CA GLY A 220 -3.57 -1.05 -13.77
C GLY A 220 -4.69 -1.33 -12.76
N PRO A 221 -5.46 -2.42 -12.91
CA PRO A 221 -6.58 -2.75 -12.00
C PRO A 221 -6.16 -3.23 -10.61
N THR A 222 -4.85 -3.40 -10.39
CA THR A 222 -4.20 -3.88 -9.16
C THR A 222 -3.00 -2.97 -8.85
N ALA A 223 -3.23 -1.67 -8.85
CA ALA A 223 -2.28 -0.64 -8.41
C ALA A 223 -3.04 0.29 -7.46
N ALA A 224 -2.38 0.87 -6.45
CA ALA A 224 -3.04 1.75 -5.48
C ALA A 224 -2.54 3.20 -5.59
N ALA A 225 -3.39 4.13 -5.18
CA ALA A 225 -3.04 5.51 -4.90
C ALA A 225 -1.86 5.54 -3.91
N SER A 226 -0.88 6.38 -4.20
CA SER A 226 0.34 6.49 -3.40
C SER A 226 0.31 7.80 -2.60
N PRO A 227 0.45 7.77 -1.27
CA PRO A 227 0.51 8.98 -0.44
C PRO A 227 1.91 9.62 -0.50
N VAL A 228 2.52 9.66 -1.69
CA VAL A 228 3.80 10.29 -1.98
C VAL A 228 3.55 11.52 -2.83
N LEU A 229 4.34 12.58 -2.62
CA LEU A 229 4.21 13.84 -3.35
C LEU A 229 4.15 13.62 -4.87
N SER A 230 3.01 13.96 -5.46
CA SER A 230 2.80 13.99 -6.91
C SER A 230 2.62 15.43 -7.37
N LEU A 231 3.61 15.98 -8.09
CA LEU A 231 3.51 17.33 -8.64
C LEU A 231 2.35 17.48 -9.65
N ALA A 232 1.92 16.38 -10.27
CA ALA A 232 0.73 16.38 -11.13
C ALA A 232 -0.55 16.63 -10.33
N VAL A 233 -0.68 16.04 -9.13
CA VAL A 233 -1.80 16.34 -8.20
C VAL A 233 -1.67 17.78 -7.70
N GLN A 234 -0.47 18.19 -7.27
CA GLN A 234 -0.25 19.53 -6.73
C GLN A 234 -0.49 20.64 -7.77
N TYR A 235 -0.30 20.38 -9.05
CA TYR A 235 -0.64 21.33 -10.13
C TYR A 235 -2.12 21.73 -10.12
N TRP A 236 -3.02 20.82 -9.74
CA TRP A 236 -4.46 21.09 -9.68
C TRP A 236 -4.90 21.72 -8.37
N THR A 237 -4.31 21.31 -7.24
CA THR A 237 -4.69 21.80 -5.90
C THR A 237 -4.07 23.16 -5.57
N SER A 238 -2.85 23.44 -6.03
CA SER A 238 -2.08 24.64 -5.67
C SER A 238 -2.64 25.98 -6.17
N PRO A 239 -3.35 26.07 -7.33
CA PRO A 239 -4.06 27.29 -7.68
C PRO A 239 -5.22 27.62 -6.73
N GLY A 240 -5.65 26.67 -5.87
CA GLY A 240 -6.76 26.83 -4.94
C GLY A 240 -8.13 26.52 -5.54
N ALA A 241 -8.18 26.02 -6.78
CA ALA A 241 -9.41 25.87 -7.56
C ALA A 241 -10.00 24.46 -7.59
N PHE A 242 -9.21 23.40 -7.34
CA PHE A 242 -9.69 22.02 -7.45
C PHE A 242 -9.35 21.19 -6.22
N THR A 243 -10.31 20.35 -5.81
CA THR A 243 -10.05 19.16 -4.99
C THR A 243 -9.71 18.01 -5.94
N VAL A 244 -8.74 17.18 -5.58
CA VAL A 244 -8.40 15.96 -6.34
C VAL A 244 -8.73 14.73 -5.50
N ALA A 245 -9.45 13.76 -6.05
CA ALA A 245 -9.64 12.44 -5.44
C ALA A 245 -8.93 11.39 -6.29
N ASP A 246 -7.90 10.75 -5.73
CA ASP A 246 -7.24 9.58 -6.32
C ASP A 246 -7.93 8.33 -5.76
N VAL A 247 -8.72 7.66 -6.59
CA VAL A 247 -9.66 6.61 -6.17
C VAL A 247 -9.06 5.23 -6.40
N ASP A 248 -8.92 4.47 -5.32
CA ASP A 248 -8.68 3.03 -5.36
C ASP A 248 -10.01 2.34 -5.67
N TYR A 249 -10.27 2.17 -6.96
CA TYR A 249 -11.46 1.45 -7.42
C TYR A 249 -11.32 -0.06 -7.15
N ARG A 250 -12.46 -0.76 -7.08
CA ARG A 250 -12.55 -2.22 -6.80
C ARG A 250 -11.45 -2.98 -7.55
N GLY A 251 -10.72 -3.89 -6.89
CA GLY A 251 -9.55 -4.59 -7.45
C GLY A 251 -8.23 -4.34 -6.70
N VAL A 252 -8.22 -3.35 -5.81
CA VAL A 252 -7.05 -2.85 -5.11
C VAL A 252 -7.45 -2.56 -3.66
N ASP A 253 -6.67 -3.03 -2.70
CA ASP A 253 -6.70 -2.46 -1.35
C ASP A 253 -5.31 -2.59 -0.74
N ARG A 254 -4.86 -1.56 -0.04
CA ARG A 254 -3.65 -1.58 0.79
C ARG A 254 -3.95 -1.13 2.22
N ALA A 255 -5.18 -0.70 2.50
CA ALA A 255 -5.59 0.00 3.70
C ALA A 255 -6.62 -0.76 4.55
N THR A 256 -7.38 -1.72 4.01
CA THR A 256 -8.30 -2.56 4.80
C THR A 256 -8.21 -4.07 4.50
N ALA A 257 -8.87 -4.87 5.35
CA ALA A 257 -8.78 -6.32 5.40
C ALA A 257 -9.55 -7.04 4.28
N ALA A 258 -8.89 -8.02 3.64
CA ALA A 258 -9.41 -9.14 2.86
C ALA A 258 -10.31 -8.87 1.61
N GLY A 259 -9.96 -9.50 0.48
CA GLY A 259 -10.92 -9.90 -0.57
C GLY A 259 -11.05 -9.01 -1.84
N THR A 260 -10.28 -7.94 -1.98
CA THR A 260 -10.47 -6.99 -3.10
C THR A 260 -9.71 -7.36 -4.39
N GLY A 261 -8.62 -8.13 -4.32
CA GLY A 261 -7.76 -8.45 -5.47
C GLY A 261 -8.44 -9.30 -6.56
N GLU A 262 -9.50 -10.04 -6.21
CA GLU A 262 -10.26 -10.85 -7.17
C GLU A 262 -11.49 -10.13 -7.74
N ALA A 263 -11.88 -8.97 -7.19
CA ALA A 263 -13.13 -8.28 -7.54
C ALA A 263 -13.20 -7.81 -9.00
N LEU A 264 -12.06 -7.65 -9.68
CA LEU A 264 -11.98 -7.31 -11.11
C LEU A 264 -11.77 -8.49 -12.05
N GLN A 265 -11.62 -9.71 -11.54
CA GLN A 265 -11.47 -10.88 -12.39
C GLN A 265 -12.76 -11.09 -13.22
N GLY A 266 -12.66 -10.80 -14.52
CA GLY A 266 -13.77 -10.98 -15.46
C GLY A 266 -14.78 -9.82 -15.54
N THR A 267 -14.56 -8.69 -14.85
CA THR A 267 -15.49 -7.53 -14.83
C THR A 267 -14.89 -6.23 -15.38
N LEU A 268 -13.66 -6.28 -15.89
CA LEU A 268 -13.00 -5.16 -16.59
C LEU A 268 -13.90 -4.58 -17.69
N GLY A 269 -14.28 -3.30 -17.54
CA GLY A 269 -15.12 -2.57 -18.50
C GLY A 269 -16.58 -2.34 -18.10
N ALA A 270 -17.03 -2.85 -16.95
CA ALA A 270 -18.35 -2.49 -16.41
C ALA A 270 -18.34 -1.04 -15.88
N SER A 271 -18.82 -0.11 -16.69
CA SER A 271 -18.87 1.33 -16.36
C SER A 271 -19.73 1.61 -15.13
N PRO A 272 -19.34 2.50 -14.20
CA PRO A 272 -20.29 3.13 -13.29
C PRO A 272 -21.14 4.13 -14.08
N THR A 273 -22.45 3.88 -14.17
CA THR A 273 -23.41 4.92 -14.53
C THR A 273 -23.61 5.83 -13.33
N TRP A 274 -23.06 7.04 -13.38
CA TRP A 274 -23.35 8.07 -12.40
C TRP A 274 -24.69 8.72 -12.75
N THR A 275 -25.73 8.45 -11.96
CA THR A 275 -26.95 9.27 -11.98
C THR A 275 -26.73 10.49 -11.09
N THR A 276 -26.62 11.67 -11.70
CA THR A 276 -26.74 12.94 -10.98
C THR A 276 -28.19 13.13 -10.55
N SER A 277 -28.50 12.96 -9.27
CA SER A 277 -29.74 13.49 -8.70
C SER A 277 -29.48 14.91 -8.22
N SER A 278 -30.03 15.90 -8.93
CA SER A 278 -30.20 17.23 -8.35
C SER A 278 -31.30 17.14 -7.26
N PRO A 279 -31.07 17.61 -6.03
CA PRO A 279 -32.17 17.80 -5.10
C PRO A 279 -33.06 18.94 -5.62
N ALA A 280 -34.35 18.65 -5.78
CA ALA A 280 -35.36 19.66 -6.08
C ALA A 280 -35.41 20.72 -4.95
N PRO A 281 -35.75 21.99 -5.24
CA PRO A 281 -35.79 23.05 -4.23
C PRO A 281 -36.95 22.81 -3.26
N GLY A 282 -36.64 22.24 -2.10
CA GLY A 282 -37.57 22.13 -0.98
C GLY A 282 -37.61 23.44 -0.19
N GLY A 283 -38.76 24.12 -0.21
CA GLY A 283 -39.01 25.33 0.56
C GLY A 283 -38.94 25.09 2.07
N TRP A 284 -38.40 26.07 2.79
CA TRP A 284 -38.36 26.11 4.25
C TRP A 284 -39.75 26.42 4.82
N PRO A 285 -40.20 25.75 5.90
CA PRO A 285 -41.39 26.19 6.64
C PRO A 285 -41.03 27.40 7.51
N ALA A 286 -41.88 28.41 7.48
CA ALA A 286 -41.78 29.61 8.29
C ALA A 286 -42.24 29.35 9.74
N THR A 287 -41.51 29.93 10.69
CA THR A 287 -42.05 30.60 11.89
C THR A 287 -41.27 31.87 12.12
#